data_AF-A0A2E1BKU6-F1
#
_entry.id   AF-A0A2E1BKU6-F1
#
_cell.length_a   1.000
_cell.length_b   1.000
_cell.length_c   1.000
_cell.angle_alpha   90.00
_cell.angle_beta   90.00
_cell.angle_gamma   90.00
#
_symmetry.space_group_name_H-M   'P 1'
#
loop_
_entity.id
_entity.type
_entity.pdbx_description
1 polymer ?
#
loop_
_entity_poly.entity_id
_entity_poly.type
_entity_poly.pdbx_seq_one_letter_code
_entity_poly.pdbx_strand_id
1 'polypeptide(L)'
;MKKINSFIVLLIILYSCSVDNNIDILNGYWEIQSVKKEGQLIKKYPFSNTIDYFYVKNLEGYRKKVTPQSDGRFMVTLHQANLNITKENGEFTLRYLNKNKTYFEKIKKIDSQQLIILDKEGYIYKYNRYIPIEINKDGE
;
A
#
# COMPACT_ATOMS: atom_id res chain seq x y z
N MET A 1 -57.78 -19.50 20.96
CA MET A 1 -56.73 -20.21 20.21
C MET A 1 -55.95 -19.19 19.38
N LYS A 2 -54.63 -19.14 19.60
CA LYS A 2 -53.52 -18.59 18.80
C LYS A 2 -53.62 -17.12 18.30
N LYS A 3 -53.09 -16.21 19.11
CA LYS A 3 -52.57 -14.90 18.66
C LYS A 3 -51.26 -15.16 17.90
N ILE A 4 -51.19 -14.82 16.61
CA ILE A 4 -49.96 -14.89 15.82
C ILE A 4 -49.45 -13.46 15.65
N ASN A 5 -48.59 -13.04 16.58
CA ASN A 5 -47.66 -11.94 16.36
C ASN A 5 -46.57 -12.47 15.42
N SER A 6 -46.71 -12.25 14.12
CA SER A 6 -45.62 -12.47 13.17
C SER A 6 -44.78 -11.19 13.12
N PHE A 7 -43.93 -11.03 14.13
CA PHE A 7 -42.88 -10.02 14.15
C PHE A 7 -41.83 -10.47 13.12
N ILE A 8 -41.94 -9.96 11.89
CA ILE A 8 -40.90 -10.12 10.86
C ILE A 8 -39.66 -9.39 11.37
N VAL A 9 -38.78 -10.15 12.03
CA VAL A 9 -37.42 -9.72 12.33
C VAL A 9 -36.69 -9.68 11.00
N LEU A 10 -36.68 -8.50 10.41
CA LEU A 10 -35.78 -8.14 9.33
C LEU A 10 -34.36 -8.24 9.88
N LEU A 11 -33.74 -9.41 9.73
CA LEU A 11 -32.32 -9.63 10.02
C LEU A 11 -31.53 -8.91 8.92
N ILE A 12 -31.46 -7.58 9.01
CA ILE A 12 -30.46 -6.81 8.28
C ILE A 12 -29.13 -7.16 8.94
N ILE A 13 -28.49 -8.19 8.41
CA ILE A 13 -27.08 -8.43 8.69
C ILE A 13 -26.35 -7.30 7.98
N LEU A 14 -26.27 -6.15 8.63
CA LEU A 14 -25.27 -5.14 8.31
C LEU A 14 -23.93 -5.78 8.68
N TYR A 15 -23.39 -6.59 7.77
CA TYR A 15 -21.95 -6.72 7.65
C TYR A 15 -21.44 -5.33 7.28
N SER A 16 -21.35 -4.45 8.28
CA SER A 16 -20.36 -3.40 8.25
C SER A 16 -19.04 -4.14 8.27
N CYS A 17 -18.55 -4.49 7.08
CA CYS A 17 -17.15 -4.76 6.89
C CYS A 17 -16.49 -3.43 7.22
N SER A 18 -16.14 -3.22 8.49
CA SER A 18 -15.22 -2.17 8.87
C SER A 18 -13.99 -2.48 8.04
N VAL A 19 -13.79 -1.73 6.95
CA VAL A 19 -12.50 -1.73 6.26
C VAL A 19 -11.52 -1.43 7.37
N ASP A 20 -10.78 -2.46 7.76
CA ASP A 20 -9.79 -2.32 8.80
C ASP A 20 -8.88 -1.22 8.30
N ASN A 21 -9.07 -0.04 8.88
CA ASN A 21 -8.24 1.14 8.67
C ASN A 21 -6.93 0.90 9.42
N ASN A 22 -6.33 -0.26 9.19
CA ASN A 22 -5.10 -0.68 9.78
C ASN A 22 -4.00 -0.36 8.78
N ILE A 23 -3.24 0.67 9.10
CA ILE A 23 -2.08 1.09 8.32
C ILE A 23 -1.02 -0.02 8.23
N ASP A 24 -1.05 -1.01 9.11
CA ASP A 24 -0.12 -2.15 9.10
C ASP A 24 -0.20 -2.96 7.80
N ILE A 25 -1.29 -2.89 7.04
CA ILE A 25 -1.40 -3.50 5.70
C ILE A 25 -0.32 -2.94 4.75
N LEU A 26 0.16 -1.71 5.00
CA LEU A 26 1.26 -1.10 4.26
C LEU A 26 2.57 -1.83 4.44
N ASN A 27 2.77 -2.53 5.56
CA ASN A 27 4.00 -3.27 5.83
C ASN A 27 4.29 -4.29 4.72
N GLY A 28 5.56 -4.36 4.34
CA GLY A 28 6.06 -5.28 3.33
C GLY A 28 6.46 -4.59 2.04
N TYR A 29 6.44 -5.36 0.96
CA TYR A 29 7.09 -5.02 -0.30
C TYR A 29 6.07 -4.66 -1.38
N TRP A 30 6.34 -3.59 -2.11
CA TRP A 30 5.45 -3.03 -3.12
C TRP A 30 6.21 -2.71 -4.40
N GLU A 31 5.72 -3.25 -5.52
CA GLU A 31 6.26 -3.00 -6.85
C GLU A 31 5.42 -1.94 -7.58
N ILE A 32 6.08 -0.90 -8.10
CA ILE A 32 5.40 0.12 -8.88
C ILE A 32 4.95 -0.43 -10.23
N GLN A 33 3.72 -0.11 -10.61
CA GLN A 33 3.08 -0.58 -11.85
C GLN A 33 2.88 0.55 -12.85
N SER A 34 2.48 1.73 -12.37
CA SER A 34 2.26 2.89 -13.23
C SER A 34 2.27 4.20 -12.47
N VAL A 35 2.60 5.27 -13.20
CA VAL A 35 2.44 6.66 -12.77
C VAL A 35 1.46 7.34 -13.72
N LYS A 36 0.47 8.03 -13.16
CA LYS A 36 -0.49 8.84 -13.89
C LYS A 36 -0.51 10.27 -13.36
N LYS A 37 -0.94 11.22 -14.18
CA LYS A 37 -1.24 12.60 -13.76
C LYS A 37 -2.44 13.08 -14.55
N GLU A 38 -3.42 13.68 -13.88
CA GLU A 38 -4.63 14.22 -14.53
C GLU A 38 -5.33 13.19 -15.45
N GLY A 39 -5.35 11.92 -15.02
CA GLY A 39 -5.91 10.80 -15.78
C GLY A 39 -5.00 10.24 -16.89
N GLN A 40 -3.99 10.97 -17.32
CA GLN A 40 -3.04 10.56 -18.35
C GLN A 40 -1.98 9.61 -17.81
N LEU A 41 -1.64 8.57 -18.58
CA LEU A 41 -0.56 7.64 -18.24
C LEU A 41 0.79 8.28 -18.56
N ILE A 42 1.57 8.57 -17.53
CA ILE A 42 2.92 9.13 -17.67
C ILE A 42 3.93 8.01 -17.89
N LYS A 43 3.81 6.92 -17.13
CA LYS A 43 4.73 5.78 -17.25
C LYS A 43 4.06 4.48 -16.80
N LYS A 44 4.36 3.39 -17.51
CA LYS A 44 4.02 2.02 -17.13
C LYS A 44 5.30 1.24 -16.88
N TYR A 45 5.29 0.40 -15.85
CA TYR A 45 6.41 -0.44 -15.45
C TYR A 45 5.96 -1.89 -15.63
N PRO A 46 6.29 -2.55 -16.76
CA PRO A 46 5.98 -3.96 -16.95
C PRO A 46 6.77 -4.85 -15.97
N PHE A 47 7.97 -4.39 -15.58
CA PHE A 47 8.80 -4.90 -14.50
C PHE A 47 9.53 -3.72 -13.84
N SER A 48 9.79 -3.79 -12.54
CA SER A 48 10.57 -2.77 -11.83
C SER A 48 11.84 -3.36 -11.23
N ASN A 49 12.99 -2.82 -11.60
CA ASN A 49 14.29 -3.23 -11.04
C ASN A 49 14.44 -2.92 -9.53
N THR A 50 13.53 -2.12 -8.98
CA THR A 50 13.49 -1.79 -7.55
C THR A 50 12.07 -1.84 -7.04
N ILE A 51 11.90 -2.28 -5.80
CA ILE A 51 10.64 -2.26 -5.08
C ILE A 51 10.76 -1.37 -3.86
N ASP A 52 9.64 -0.89 -3.35
CA ASP A 52 9.56 -0.11 -2.13
C ASP A 52 9.16 -1.02 -0.97
N TYR A 53 9.99 -1.05 0.06
CA TYR A 53 9.70 -1.70 1.33
C TYR A 53 9.20 -0.66 2.32
N PHE A 54 8.06 -0.93 2.95
CA PHE A 54 7.50 -0.14 4.02
C PHE A 54 7.53 -0.93 5.32
N TYR A 55 7.96 -0.26 6.37
CA TYR A 55 7.79 -0.70 7.75
C TYR A 55 7.12 0.42 8.53
N VAL A 56 6.06 0.08 9.26
CA VAL A 56 5.20 0.96 10.03
C VAL A 56 4.85 0.25 11.32
N LYS A 57 4.98 0.99 12.43
CA LYS A 57 4.52 0.61 13.75
C LYS A 57 4.07 1.87 14.47
N ASN A 58 2.84 1.88 14.99
CA ASN A 58 2.28 3.03 15.71
C ASN A 58 2.34 4.35 14.91
N LEU A 59 1.99 4.31 13.62
CA LEU A 59 2.00 5.47 12.70
C LEU A 59 3.39 6.09 12.42
N GLU A 60 4.46 5.45 12.88
CA GLU A 60 5.83 5.82 12.55
C GLU A 60 6.51 4.67 11.83
N GLY A 61 7.58 4.97 11.09
CA GLY A 61 8.32 3.92 10.41
C GLY A 61 9.28 4.45 9.36
N TYR A 62 9.45 3.69 8.28
CA TYR A 62 10.29 4.09 7.17
C TYR A 62 9.92 3.41 5.85
N ARG A 63 10.30 4.08 4.76
CA ARG A 63 10.32 3.55 3.39
C ARG A 63 11.78 3.34 2.96
N LYS A 64 12.05 2.21 2.31
CA LYS A 64 13.33 1.92 1.65
C LYS A 64 13.10 1.46 0.24
N LYS A 65 13.99 1.85 -0.67
CA LYS A 65 14.06 1.26 -2.00
C LYS A 65 15.04 0.09 -1.97
N VAL A 66 14.60 -1.07 -2.43
CA VAL A 66 15.38 -2.31 -2.43
C VAL A 66 15.33 -2.97 -3.80
N THR A 67 16.37 -3.73 -4.13
CA THR A 67 16.48 -4.51 -5.36
C THR A 67 16.40 -5.99 -5.01
N PRO A 68 15.40 -6.75 -5.50
CA PRO A 68 15.35 -8.20 -5.33
C PRO A 68 16.57 -8.88 -5.97
N GLN A 69 17.09 -9.91 -5.31
CA GLN A 69 18.16 -10.77 -5.83
C GLN A 69 17.60 -12.15 -6.21
N SER A 70 18.31 -12.86 -7.08
CA SER A 70 17.92 -14.19 -7.56
C SER A 70 17.95 -15.29 -6.48
N ASP A 71 18.60 -15.03 -5.35
CA ASP A 71 18.67 -15.93 -4.20
C ASP A 71 17.59 -15.62 -3.14
N GLY A 72 16.62 -14.76 -3.47
CA GLY A 72 15.54 -14.35 -2.57
C GLY A 72 15.94 -13.27 -1.55
N ARG A 73 17.21 -12.85 -1.51
CA ARG A 73 17.66 -11.71 -0.68
C ARG A 73 17.32 -10.39 -1.36
N PHE A 74 17.41 -9.30 -0.60
CA PHE A 74 17.24 -7.94 -1.13
C PHE A 74 18.53 -7.14 -0.95
N MET A 75 19.00 -6.54 -2.04
CA MET A 75 20.04 -5.51 -1.95
C MET A 75 19.39 -4.20 -1.53
N VAL A 76 19.74 -3.74 -0.34
CA VAL A 76 19.16 -2.53 0.26
C VAL A 76 19.98 -1.32 -0.17
N THR A 77 19.32 -0.28 -0.69
CA THR A 77 19.98 1.01 -0.90
C THR A 77 20.18 1.71 0.46
N LEU A 78 21.30 2.41 0.66
CA LEU A 78 21.60 3.10 1.93
C LEU A 78 20.60 4.21 2.30
N HIS A 79 19.69 4.59 1.39
CA HIS A 79 18.76 5.68 1.59
C HIS A 79 17.42 5.18 2.18
N GLN A 80 17.27 5.36 3.50
CA GLN A 80 16.02 5.20 4.23
C GLN A 80 15.30 6.55 4.35
N ALA A 81 14.00 6.59 4.07
CA ALA A 81 13.15 7.75 4.34
C ALA A 81 12.27 7.45 5.55
N ASN A 82 12.49 8.15 6.66
CA ASN A 82 11.64 8.00 7.86
C ASN A 82 10.24 8.53 7.57
N LEU A 83 9.24 7.75 7.95
CA LEU A 83 7.82 8.03 7.75
C LEU A 83 7.19 8.44 9.09
N ASN A 84 6.40 9.50 9.03
CA ASN A 84 5.35 9.80 10.00
C ASN A 84 4.02 9.74 9.27
N ILE A 85 3.01 9.13 9.89
CA ILE A 85 1.72 8.90 9.27
C ILE A 85 0.66 9.62 10.08
N THR A 86 -0.14 10.45 9.42
CA THR A 86 -1.33 11.04 10.01
C THR A 86 -2.58 10.39 9.42
N LYS A 87 -3.66 10.37 10.20
CA LYS A 87 -4.96 9.89 9.76
C LYS A 87 -5.99 10.99 9.98
N GLU A 88 -6.56 11.49 8.90
CA GLU A 88 -7.56 12.57 8.92
C GLU A 88 -8.74 12.16 8.04
N ASN A 89 -9.96 12.25 8.58
CA ASN A 89 -11.19 11.87 7.86
C ASN A 89 -11.16 10.45 7.24
N GLY A 90 -10.45 9.52 7.88
CA GLY A 90 -10.29 8.15 7.38
C GLY A 90 -9.22 7.98 6.29
N GLU A 91 -8.60 9.06 5.80
CA GLU A 91 -7.48 8.99 4.86
C GLU A 91 -6.14 9.02 5.59
N PHE A 92 -5.19 8.17 5.18
CA PHE A 92 -3.83 8.19 5.68
C PHE A 92 -2.94 9.10 4.81
N THR A 93 -2.12 9.93 5.46
CA THR A 93 -1.10 10.74 4.80
C THR A 93 0.28 10.32 5.31
N LEU A 94 1.14 9.92 4.39
CA LEU A 94 2.54 9.64 4.61
C LEU A 94 3.33 10.95 4.52
N ARG A 95 4.14 11.22 5.54
CA ARG A 95 5.07 12.34 5.60
C ARG A 95 6.48 11.81 5.75
N TYR A 96 7.40 12.24 4.89
CA TYR A 96 8.82 11.94 5.05
C TYR A 96 9.69 13.14 4.69
N LEU A 97 10.84 13.20 5.36
CA LEU A 97 11.89 14.18 5.09
C LEU A 97 12.95 13.52 4.22
N ASN A 98 13.32 14.19 3.12
CA ASN A 98 14.51 13.83 2.35
C ASN A 98 15.36 15.08 2.14
N LYS A 99 16.57 15.08 2.71
CA LYS A 99 17.42 16.26 2.86
C LYS A 99 16.64 17.39 3.54
N ASN A 100 16.41 18.50 2.84
CA ASN A 100 15.70 19.68 3.35
C ASN A 100 14.27 19.81 2.78
N LYS A 101 13.74 18.76 2.13
CA LYS A 101 12.38 18.77 1.57
C LYS A 101 11.49 17.80 2.32
N THR A 102 10.31 18.27 2.69
CA THR A 102 9.24 17.45 3.23
C THR A 102 8.30 17.05 2.09
N TYR A 103 7.99 15.76 2.02
CA TYR A 103 7.07 15.18 1.06
C TYR A 103 5.81 14.71 1.78
N PHE A 104 4.68 14.86 1.10
CA PHE A 104 3.37 14.43 1.58
C PHE A 104 2.70 13.60 0.48
N GLU A 105 2.30 12.39 0.86
CA GLU A 105 1.72 11.39 -0.01
C GLU A 105 0.45 10.85 0.64
N LYS A 106 -0.71 11.01 -0.01
CA LYS A 106 -2.00 10.49 0.48
C LYS A 106 -2.20 9.07 -0.01
N ILE A 107 -2.55 8.16 0.88
CA ILE A 107 -2.99 6.81 0.51
C ILE A 107 -4.45 6.91 0.07
N LYS A 108 -4.70 6.69 -1.22
CA LYS A 108 -6.04 6.70 -1.81
C LYS A 108 -6.69 5.33 -1.81
N LYS A 109 -5.88 4.28 -1.81
CA LYS A 109 -6.34 2.90 -1.65
C LYS A 109 -5.22 2.06 -1.07
N ILE A 110 -5.56 1.16 -0.16
CA ILE A 110 -4.67 0.10 0.29
C ILE A 110 -5.47 -1.16 0.63
N ASP A 111 -5.03 -2.30 0.12
CA ASP A 111 -5.51 -3.63 0.47
C ASP A 111 -4.34 -4.63 0.44
N SER A 112 -4.61 -5.93 0.55
CA SER A 112 -3.54 -6.95 0.57
C SER A 112 -2.74 -7.04 -0.74
N GLN A 113 -3.29 -6.55 -1.86
CA GLN A 113 -2.72 -6.71 -3.21
C GLN A 113 -2.34 -5.38 -3.87
N GLN A 114 -3.00 -4.28 -3.52
CA GLN A 114 -2.87 -3.01 -4.23
C GLN A 114 -2.71 -1.82 -3.29
N LEU A 115 -1.84 -0.90 -3.71
CA LEU A 115 -1.60 0.37 -3.06
C LEU A 115 -1.66 1.49 -4.11
N ILE A 116 -2.42 2.55 -3.81
CA ILE A 116 -2.52 3.74 -4.64
C ILE A 116 -2.17 4.96 -3.78
N ILE A 117 -1.14 5.69 -4.22
CA ILE A 117 -0.65 6.89 -3.55
C ILE A 117 -0.84 8.09 -4.47
N LEU A 118 -1.27 9.22 -3.90
CA LEU A 118 -1.36 10.53 -4.54
C LEU A 118 -0.39 11.49 -3.87
N ASP A 119 0.53 12.09 -4.64
CA ASP A 119 1.37 13.17 -4.12
C ASP A 119 0.68 14.55 -4.19
N LYS A 120 1.35 15.56 -3.62
CA LYS A 120 0.87 16.95 -3.65
C LYS A 120 0.83 17.59 -5.05
N GLU A 121 1.54 17.03 -6.03
CA GLU A 121 1.64 17.57 -7.40
C GLU A 121 0.62 16.93 -8.35
N GLY A 122 -0.22 16.03 -7.83
CA GLY A 122 -1.27 15.35 -8.59
C GLY A 122 -0.82 14.05 -9.27
N TYR A 123 0.38 13.55 -8.98
CA TYR A 123 0.83 12.25 -9.48
C TYR A 123 0.19 11.11 -8.68
N ILE A 124 -0.36 10.15 -9.42
CA ILE A 124 -0.95 8.93 -8.89
C ILE A 124 -0.01 7.78 -9.19
N TYR A 125 0.49 7.17 -8.12
CA TYR A 125 1.36 6.00 -8.15
C TYR A 125 0.54 4.77 -7.82
N LYS A 126 0.49 3.81 -8.75
CA LYS A 126 -0.14 2.52 -8.54
C LYS A 126 0.94 1.47 -8.29
N TYR A 127 0.77 0.70 -7.22
CA TYR A 127 1.62 -0.41 -6.84
C TYR A 127 0.81 -1.69 -6.73
N ASN A 128 1.49 -2.81 -6.96
CA ASN A 128 1.02 -4.13 -6.57
C ASN A 128 1.90 -4.66 -5.43
N ARG A 129 1.34 -5.52 -4.58
CA ARG A 129 2.13 -6.28 -3.60
C ARG A 129 3.18 -7.07 -4.36
N TYR A 130 4.44 -6.95 -3.94
CA TYR A 130 5.52 -7.71 -4.53
C TYR A 130 5.46 -9.16 -4.05
N ILE A 131 5.52 -10.10 -4.98
CA ILE A 131 5.62 -11.52 -4.73
C ILE A 131 6.94 -11.97 -5.38
N PRO A 132 7.90 -12.52 -4.63
CA PRO A 132 9.11 -13.07 -5.20
C PRO A 132 8.77 -14.12 -6.27
N ILE A 133 9.43 -14.05 -7.41
CA ILE A 133 9.34 -15.11 -8.41
C ILE A 133 10.25 -16.24 -7.93
N GLU A 134 9.67 -17.37 -7.57
CA GLU A 134 10.42 -18.60 -7.32
C GLU A 134 10.93 -19.12 -8.66
N ILE A 135 12.24 -19.02 -8.90
CA ILE A 135 12.87 -19.69 -10.03
C ILE A 135 13.20 -21.10 -9.55
N ASN A 136 12.37 -22.07 -9.91
CA ASN A 136 12.72 -23.48 -9.74
C ASN A 136 14.02 -23.75 -10.49
N LYS A 137 15.07 -24.15 -9.77
CA LYS A 137 16.32 -24.62 -10.35
C LYS A 137 16.15 -26.06 -10.84
N ASP A 138 15.27 -26.25 -11.82
CA ASP A 138 15.16 -27.54 -12.51
C ASP A 138 15.98 -27.48 -13.80
N GLY A 139 17.25 -27.89 -13.73
CA GLY A 139 18.12 -28.00 -14.90
C GLY A 139 19.61 -27.87 -14.62
N GLU A 140 20.17 -28.74 -13.77
CA GLU A 140 21.55 -29.24 -13.94
C GLU A 140 21.49 -30.73 -14.28
#